data_AF-A0A2V5S708-F1
#
_entry.id   AF-A0A2V5S708-F1
#
_cell.length_a   1.000
_cell.length_b   1.000
_cell.length_c   1.000
_cell.angle_alpha   90.00
_cell.angle_beta   90.00
_cell.angle_gamma   90.00
#
_symmetry.space_group_name_H-M   'P 1'
#
loop_
_entity.id
_entity.type
_entity.pdbx_description
1 polymer ?
#
loop_
_entity_poly.entity_id
_entity_poly.type
_entity_poly.pdbx_seq_one_letter_code
_entity_poly.pdbx_strand_id
1 'polypeptide(L)'
;LGNKCFAVMFSFVLGQRFKDTLCGTKVLTRENYQRLAAHRQYFGDFDPFGDFDLIFGAARMALRIVEVPVHYRERTYGQTNIQRWRHGLVLARMLWFAALRMKFL
;
A
#
# COMPACT_ATOMS: atom_id res chain seq x y z
N LEU A 1 16.03 -2.67 2.27
CA LEU A 1 15.54 -4.07 2.31
C LEU A 1 14.01 -4.14 2.41
N GLY A 2 13.39 -3.49 3.41
CA GLY A 2 11.94 -3.51 3.62
C GLY A 2 11.10 -3.26 2.36
N ASN A 3 11.27 -2.13 1.67
CA ASN A 3 10.51 -1.84 0.45
C ASN A 3 10.68 -2.92 -0.64
N LYS A 4 11.89 -3.46 -0.84
CA LYS A 4 12.12 -4.52 -1.83
C LYS A 4 11.30 -5.78 -1.50
N CYS A 5 11.22 -6.15 -0.22
CA CYS A 5 10.38 -7.26 0.23
C CYS A 5 8.90 -6.99 -0.04
N PHE A 6 8.39 -5.82 0.37
CA PHE A 6 6.99 -5.46 0.13
C PHE A 6 6.65 -5.36 -1.35
N ALA A 7 7.50 -4.74 -2.16
CA ALA A 7 7.33 -4.65 -3.60
C ALA A 7 7.19 -6.03 -4.27
N VAL A 8 8.02 -7.00 -3.89
CA VAL A 8 7.91 -8.38 -4.39
C VAL A 8 6.59 -9.03 -3.96
N MET A 9 6.23 -8.91 -2.68
CA MET A 9 5.01 -9.53 -2.17
C MET A 9 3.74 -8.91 -2.77
N PHE A 10 3.67 -7.59 -2.90
CA PHE A 10 2.58 -6.90 -3.61
C PHE A 10 2.52 -7.30 -5.06
N SER A 11 3.68 -7.42 -5.72
CA SER A 11 3.71 -7.85 -7.11
C SER A 11 3.14 -9.25 -7.28
N PHE A 12 3.46 -10.13 -6.33
CA PHE A 12 2.89 -11.47 -6.30
C PHE A 12 1.38 -11.43 -6.04
N VAL A 13 0.90 -10.68 -5.05
CA VAL A 13 -0.53 -10.65 -4.66
C VAL A 13 -1.40 -10.03 -5.75
N LEU A 14 -0.95 -8.93 -6.37
CA LEU A 14 -1.74 -8.14 -7.31
C LEU A 14 -1.49 -8.49 -8.78
N GLY A 15 -0.53 -9.39 -9.07
CA GLY A 15 -0.25 -9.85 -10.43
C GLY A 15 0.36 -8.79 -11.36
N GLN A 16 0.78 -7.63 -10.84
CA GLN A 16 1.49 -6.58 -11.58
C GLN A 16 2.79 -6.23 -10.88
N ARG A 17 3.80 -5.77 -11.61
CA ARG A 17 5.08 -5.39 -11.00
C ARG A 17 4.99 -4.06 -10.25
N PHE A 18 5.36 -4.08 -8.99
CA PHE A 18 5.63 -2.91 -8.16
C PHE A 18 7.12 -2.79 -7.86
N LYS A 19 7.62 -1.56 -7.77
CA LYS A 19 9.00 -1.22 -7.38
C LYS A 19 9.04 -0.52 -6.03
N ASP A 20 8.02 0.27 -5.71
CA ASP A 20 7.90 0.99 -4.44
C ASP A 20 6.46 0.97 -3.93
N THR A 21 6.27 0.28 -2.81
CA THR A 21 4.96 0.13 -2.16
C THR A 21 4.83 1.00 -0.91
N LEU A 22 5.97 1.36 -0.31
CA LEU A 22 6.04 2.15 0.93
C LEU A 22 6.18 3.65 0.66
N CYS A 23 6.00 4.08 -0.59
CA CYS A 23 6.03 5.49 -0.96
C CYS A 23 4.95 6.27 -0.19
N GLY A 24 5.32 7.41 0.41
CA GLY A 24 4.34 8.25 1.13
C GLY A 24 3.41 9.04 0.21
N THR A 25 3.78 9.20 -1.07
CA THR A 25 2.99 9.94 -2.05
C THR A 25 2.22 8.98 -2.93
N LYS A 26 0.90 8.99 -2.79
CA LYS A 26 -0.04 8.22 -3.61
C LYS A 26 -1.17 9.16 -4.02
N VAL A 27 -1.53 9.15 -5.30
CA VAL A 27 -2.52 10.08 -5.85
C VAL A 27 -3.65 9.28 -6.49
N LEU A 28 -4.88 9.71 -6.20
CA LEU A 28 -6.11 9.13 -6.73
C LEU A 28 -7.08 10.28 -7.01
N THR A 29 -7.94 10.13 -8.02
CA THR A 29 -9.01 11.12 -8.25
C THR A 29 -9.95 11.13 -7.05
N ARG A 30 -10.55 12.31 -6.77
CA ARG A 30 -11.49 12.47 -5.65
C ARG A 30 -12.62 11.45 -5.69
N GLU A 31 -13.20 11.23 -6.86
CA GLU A 31 -14.29 10.27 -7.05
C GLU A 31 -13.86 8.84 -6.71
N ASN A 32 -12.71 8.40 -7.23
CA ASN A 32 -12.21 7.05 -6.94
C ASN A 32 -11.85 6.89 -5.46
N TYR A 33 -11.32 7.94 -4.82
CA TYR A 33 -11.06 7.93 -3.38
C TYR A 33 -12.35 7.76 -2.57
N GLN A 34 -13.43 8.47 -2.93
CA GLN A 34 -14.71 8.34 -2.23
C GLN A 34 -15.30 6.93 -2.39
N ARG A 35 -15.22 6.36 -3.59
CA ARG A 35 -15.64 4.98 -3.86
C ARG A 35 -14.82 3.98 -3.05
N LEU A 36 -13.50 4.16 -2.98
CA LEU A 36 -12.60 3.33 -2.18
C LEU A 36 -12.93 3.43 -0.69
N ALA A 37 -13.06 4.65 -0.16
CA ALA A 37 -13.33 4.92 1.25
C ALA A 37 -14.67 4.31 1.71
N ALA A 38 -15.69 4.31 0.85
CA ALA A 38 -16.97 3.65 1.12
C ALA A 38 -16.85 2.13 1.30
N HIS A 39 -15.78 1.51 0.77
CA HIS A 39 -15.54 0.07 0.84
C HIS A 39 -14.32 -0.31 1.71
N ARG A 40 -13.74 0.63 2.46
CA ARG A 40 -12.54 0.42 3.28
C ARG A 40 -12.67 -0.73 4.29
N GLN A 41 -13.88 -0.93 4.83
CA GLN A 41 -14.20 -2.03 5.74
C GLN A 41 -13.89 -3.42 5.17
N TYR A 42 -13.77 -3.54 3.83
CA TYR A 42 -13.43 -4.80 3.18
C TYR A 42 -12.01 -5.30 3.53
N PHE A 43 -11.04 -4.43 3.75
CA PHE A 43 -9.67 -4.82 4.13
C PHE A 43 -9.41 -4.66 5.65
N GLY A 44 -10.33 -4.01 6.36
CA GLY A 44 -10.29 -3.75 7.80
C GLY A 44 -9.59 -2.45 8.18
N ASP A 45 -9.78 -1.98 9.40
CA ASP A 45 -9.33 -0.65 9.87
C ASP A 45 -7.90 -0.63 10.45
N PHE A 46 -7.04 -1.56 10.03
CA PHE A 46 -5.73 -1.78 10.65
C PHE A 46 -4.53 -1.34 9.81
N ASP A 47 -4.74 -0.35 8.93
CA ASP A 47 -3.67 0.38 8.23
C ASP A 47 -3.27 1.66 9.00
N PRO A 48 -2.10 1.69 9.66
CA PRO A 48 -1.66 2.88 10.38
C PRO A 48 -1.30 4.05 9.45
N PHE A 49 -1.06 3.81 8.15
CA PHE A 49 -0.63 4.82 7.18
C PHE A 49 -1.65 5.08 6.07
N GLY A 50 -2.58 4.15 5.85
CA GLY A 50 -3.63 4.21 4.83
C GLY A 50 -3.12 3.98 3.40
N ASP A 51 -1.84 3.63 3.24
CA ASP A 51 -1.19 3.57 1.94
C ASP A 51 -1.42 2.22 1.24
N PHE A 52 -1.58 1.15 2.02
CA PHE A 52 -1.92 -0.19 1.52
C PHE A 52 -3.40 -0.25 1.14
N ASP A 53 -4.26 0.38 1.95
CA ASP A 53 -5.69 0.54 1.62
C ASP A 53 -5.90 1.18 0.25
N LEU A 54 -5.12 2.22 -0.08
CA LEU A 54 -5.18 2.85 -1.40
C LEU A 54 -4.79 1.88 -2.53
N ILE A 55 -3.73 1.09 -2.37
CA ILE A 55 -3.27 0.15 -3.40
C ILE A 55 -4.28 -0.99 -3.57
N PHE A 56 -4.70 -1.63 -2.48
CA PHE A 56 -5.63 -2.76 -2.53
C PHE A 56 -7.02 -2.34 -2.99
N GLY A 57 -7.51 -1.19 -2.52
CA GLY A 57 -8.79 -0.63 -2.97
C GLY A 57 -8.77 -0.29 -4.46
N ALA A 58 -7.71 0.35 -4.95
CA ALA A 58 -7.56 0.63 -6.38
C ALA A 58 -7.50 -0.67 -7.21
N ALA A 59 -6.75 -1.67 -6.75
CA ALA A 59 -6.66 -2.96 -7.43
C ALA A 59 -7.99 -3.71 -7.45
N ARG A 60 -8.75 -3.71 -6.33
CA ARG A 60 -10.09 -4.28 -6.25
C ARG A 60 -11.08 -3.59 -7.19
N MET A 61 -10.96 -2.27 -7.34
CA MET A 61 -11.76 -1.48 -8.30
C MET A 61 -11.28 -1.65 -9.75
N ALA A 62 -10.30 -2.53 -10.01
CA ALA A 62 -9.66 -2.72 -11.30
C ALA A 62 -9.12 -1.42 -11.93
N LEU A 63 -8.71 -0.45 -11.09
CA LEU A 63 -8.10 0.78 -11.56
C LEU A 63 -6.68 0.49 -12.06
N ARG A 64 -6.27 1.21 -13.10
CA ARG A 64 -4.89 1.17 -13.59
C ARG A 64 -3.97 1.83 -12.56
N ILE A 65 -2.98 1.08 -12.08
CA ILE A 65 -1.96 1.57 -11.14
C ILE A 65 -0.67 1.80 -11.93
N VAL A 66 -0.05 2.97 -11.74
CA VAL A 66 1.20 3.36 -12.43
C VAL A 66 2.15 3.97 -11.42
N GLU A 67 3.42 3.56 -11.49
CA GLU A 67 4.50 4.14 -10.69
C GLU A 67 5.23 5.22 -11.49
N VAL A 68 5.35 6.42 -10.91
CA VAL A 68 6.13 7.52 -11.49
C VAL A 68 7.51 7.53 -10.81
N PRO A 69 8.62 7.53 -11.56
CA PRO A 69 9.96 7.58 -10.97
C PRO A 69 10.18 8.94 -10.31
N VAL A 70 10.48 8.93 -9.01
CA VAL A 70 10.78 10.12 -8.23
C VAL A 70 12.11 9.94 -7.51
N HIS A 71 12.98 10.95 -7.61
CA HIS A 71 14.23 10.98 -6.86
C HIS A 71 13.96 11.47 -5.44
N TYR A 72 13.98 10.55 -4.48
CA TYR A 72 13.84 10.89 -3.07
C TYR A 72 15.12 11.53 -2.53
N ARG A 73 14.94 12.52 -1.66
CA ARG A 73 15.99 13.08 -0.84
C ARG A 73 15.63 12.89 0.62
N GLU A 74 16.65 12.63 1.44
CA GLU A 74 16.46 12.57 2.88
C GLU A 74 16.04 13.95 3.39
N ARG A 75 15.02 13.97 4.23
CA ARG A 75 14.63 15.20 4.92
C ARG A 75 15.74 15.60 5.90
N THR A 76 16.06 16.89 5.95
CA THR A 76 17.04 17.45 6.87
C THR A 76 16.43 17.86 8.21
N TYR A 77 15.10 17.80 8.34
CA TYR A 77 14.35 18.27 9.49
C TYR A 77 13.39 17.20 10.02
N GLY A 78 13.12 17.29 11.33
CA GLY A 78 12.22 16.38 12.06
C GLY A 78 12.85 15.04 12.44
N GLN A 79 12.22 14.35 13.40
CA GLN A 79 12.65 13.03 13.86
C GLN A 79 11.86 11.91 13.20
N THR A 80 12.47 10.72 13.06
CA THR A 80 11.83 9.54 12.46
C THR A 80 10.75 8.98 13.38
N ASN A 81 9.49 9.17 12.99
CA ASN A 81 8.32 8.70 13.73
C ASN A 81 7.95 7.24 13.44
N ILE A 82 8.73 6.52 12.63
CA ILE A 82 8.39 5.18 12.15
C ILE A 82 9.18 4.13 12.94
N GLN A 83 8.47 3.33 13.73
CA GLN A 83 8.99 2.11 14.33
C GLN A 83 9.04 0.98 13.29
N ARG A 84 10.18 0.88 12.59
CA ARG A 84 10.36 0.06 11.38
C ARG A 84 9.88 -1.40 11.53
N TRP A 85 10.18 -2.05 12.65
CA TRP A 85 9.81 -3.44 12.89
C TRP A 85 8.34 -3.62 13.24
N ARG A 86 7.83 -2.85 14.22
CA ARG A 86 6.43 -2.92 14.65
C ARG A 86 5.49 -2.57 13.50
N HIS A 87 5.75 -1.46 12.80
CA HIS A 87 4.94 -1.06 11.66
C HIS A 87 5.11 -2.03 10.48
N GLY A 88 6.32 -2.55 10.24
CA GLY A 88 6.55 -3.58 9.23
C GLY A 88 5.74 -4.85 9.45
N LEU A 89 5.63 -5.32 10.71
CA LEU A 89 4.80 -6.49 11.05
C LEU A 89 3.31 -6.23 10.84
N VAL A 90 2.82 -5.03 11.18
CA VAL A 90 1.43 -4.62 10.91
C VAL A 90 1.14 -4.64 9.40
N LEU A 91 2.02 -4.04 8.60
CA LEU A 91 1.90 -4.02 7.14
C LEU A 91 1.97 -5.43 6.53
N ALA A 92 2.84 -6.30 7.04
CA ALA A 92 2.90 -7.70 6.59
C ALA A 92 1.60 -8.46 6.88
N ARG A 93 0.99 -8.24 8.06
CA ARG A 93 -0.31 -8.83 8.42
C ARG A 93 -1.43 -8.34 7.51
N MET A 94 -1.43 -7.05 7.13
CA MET A 94 -2.37 -6.51 6.16
C MET A 94 -2.25 -7.15 4.79
N LEU A 95 -1.02 -7.26 4.29
CA LEU A 95 -0.74 -7.88 3.00
C LEU A 95 -1.18 -9.35 2.97
N TRP A 96 -0.94 -10.09 4.06
CA TRP A 96 -1.43 -11.46 4.20
C TRP A 96 -2.96 -11.54 4.13
N PHE A 97 -3.66 -10.67 4.86
CA PHE A 97 -5.12 -10.61 4.83
C PHE A 97 -5.66 -10.27 3.44
N ALA A 98 -5.07 -9.27 2.77
CA ALA A 98 -5.42 -8.89 1.41
C ALA A 98 -5.15 -10.03 0.42
N ALA A 99 -4.04 -10.76 0.57
CA ALA A 99 -3.73 -11.92 -0.27
C ALA A 99 -4.79 -13.01 -0.16
N LEU A 100 -5.23 -13.35 1.06
CA LEU A 100 -6.32 -14.31 1.28
C LEU A 100 -7.63 -13.85 0.65
N ARG A 101 -7.94 -12.55 0.74
CA ARG A 101 -9.18 -11.94 0.22
C ARG A 101 -9.22 -11.78 -1.30
N MET A 102 -8.07 -11.54 -1.94
CA MET A 102 -8.01 -11.18 -3.36
C MET A 102 -7.46 -12.28 -4.27
N LYS A 103 -6.54 -13.11 -3.79
CA LYS A 103 -5.79 -14.05 -4.65
C LYS A 103 -6.15 -15.53 -4.44
N PHE A 104 -6.53 -15.90 -3.22
CA PHE A 104 -6.81 -17.29 -2.85
C PHE A 104 -8.31 -17.60 -2.67
N LEU A 105 -9.18 -16.71 -3.17
CA LEU A 105 -10.63 -16.90 -3.31
C LEU A 105 -10.97 -17.26 -4.75
#